data_AF-A0A2P5YC64-F1
#
_entry.id   AF-A0A2P5YC64-F1
#
_cell.length_a   1.000
_cell.length_b   1.000
_cell.length_c   1.000
_cell.angle_alpha   90.00
_cell.angle_beta   90.00
_cell.angle_gamma   90.00
#
_symmetry.space_group_name_H-M   'P 1'
#
loop_
_entity.id
_entity.type
_entity.pdbx_description
1 polymer ?
#
loop_
_entity_poly.entity_id
_entity_poly.type
_entity_poly.pdbx_seq_one_letter_code
_entity_poly.pdbx_strand_id
1 'polypeptide(L)'
;MRKEPNCQFWLLTGNDAAHLPKVDAYVLIRDYTRKGIINWVPDNVVIDTICNSQGNRQPFVMETVKADDNAKFGFFSLLKVKVDISLLHTRKGPSQPVPRFIGNLIVFVLNLIGPKGLEFARYSLDYHTIRNYMYVNRTWGKQRADRHIPSYAKKLVDAYNQNGVIDQMLTREKPSTW
;
A
#
# COMPACT_ATOMS: atom_id res chain seq x y z
N MET A 1 -27.10 -13.16 -5.42
CA MET A 1 -26.28 -12.86 -4.23
C MET A 1 -25.02 -13.72 -4.30
N ARG A 2 -23.85 -13.11 -4.56
CA ARG A 2 -22.58 -13.84 -4.66
C ARG A 2 -22.08 -14.05 -3.23
N LYS A 3 -22.14 -15.29 -2.72
CA LYS A 3 -21.52 -15.68 -1.44
C LYS A 3 -20.06 -15.23 -1.47
N GLU A 4 -19.59 -14.59 -0.40
CA GLU A 4 -18.17 -14.28 -0.24
C GLU A 4 -17.37 -15.57 -0.44
N PRO A 5 -16.33 -15.58 -1.29
CA PRO A 5 -15.54 -16.78 -1.48
C PRO A 5 -14.79 -17.04 -0.17
N ASN A 6 -15.08 -18.19 0.44
CA ASN A 6 -14.27 -18.80 1.49
C ASN A 6 -12.79 -18.60 1.13
N CYS A 7 -12.06 -18.00 2.07
CA CYS A 7 -10.74 -17.46 1.84
C CYS A 7 -9.78 -18.49 1.22
N GLN A 8 -9.17 -18.16 0.08
CA GLN A 8 -8.25 -19.02 -0.67
C GLN A 8 -6.78 -18.65 -0.43
N PHE A 9 -6.47 -18.12 0.76
CA PHE A 9 -5.10 -17.86 1.17
C PHE A 9 -4.63 -18.94 2.12
N TRP A 10 -3.47 -19.49 1.79
CA TRP A 10 -2.83 -20.56 2.54
C TRP A 10 -1.52 -20.03 3.11
N LEU A 11 -1.36 -20.13 4.42
CA LEU A 11 -0.13 -19.82 5.14
C LEU A 11 0.80 -21.03 5.07
N LEU A 12 2.02 -20.90 4.53
CA LEU A 12 3.00 -21.98 4.58
C LEU A 12 3.97 -21.74 5.73
N THR A 13 4.01 -22.65 6.71
CA THR A 13 5.02 -22.60 7.78
C THR A 13 5.91 -23.84 7.70
N GLY A 14 7.19 -23.68 7.38
CA GLY A 14 8.14 -24.79 7.32
C GLY A 14 8.75 -25.08 8.70
N ASN A 15 8.77 -26.35 9.10
CA ASN A 15 9.70 -26.83 10.12
C ASN A 15 10.91 -27.48 9.41
N ASP A 16 12.10 -27.19 9.92
CA ASP A 16 13.39 -27.85 9.63
C ASP A 16 14.25 -27.33 8.46
N ALA A 17 14.76 -26.11 8.61
CA ALA A 17 16.07 -25.70 8.06
C ALA A 17 16.75 -24.74 9.03
N ALA A 18 17.82 -25.19 9.70
CA ALA A 18 18.41 -24.58 10.90
C ALA A 18 18.94 -23.12 10.78
N HIS A 19 18.83 -22.46 9.62
CA HIS A 19 19.43 -21.15 9.37
C HIS A 19 18.52 -20.12 8.68
N LEU A 20 17.24 -20.43 8.45
CA LEU A 20 16.27 -19.43 7.97
C LEU A 20 15.23 -19.13 9.06
N PRO A 21 14.91 -17.84 9.32
CA PRO A 21 13.84 -17.52 10.25
C PRO A 21 12.54 -18.14 9.75
N LYS A 22 11.73 -18.67 10.68
CA LYS A 22 10.38 -19.12 10.39
C LYS A 22 9.56 -17.92 9.91
N VAL A 23 9.26 -17.88 8.62
CA VAL A 23 8.48 -16.82 7.98
C VAL A 23 7.29 -17.46 7.31
N ASP A 24 6.12 -16.93 7.64
CA ASP A 24 4.88 -17.36 7.06
C ASP A 24 4.64 -16.68 5.70
N ALA A 25 4.20 -17.44 4.69
CA ALA A 25 3.98 -16.93 3.34
C ALA A 25 2.50 -16.95 2.94
N TYR A 26 2.02 -15.90 2.27
CA TYR A 26 0.68 -15.85 1.67
C TYR A 26 0.65 -16.49 0.28
N VAL A 27 -0.14 -17.54 0.09
CA VAL A 27 -0.32 -18.20 -1.22
C VAL A 27 -1.74 -17.99 -1.74
N LEU A 28 -1.89 -17.51 -2.97
CA LEU A 28 -3.18 -17.34 -3.65
C LEU A 28 -3.36 -18.36 -4.78
N ILE A 29 -4.34 -19.25 -4.64
CA ILE A 29 -4.71 -20.21 -5.69
C ILE A 29 -5.83 -19.61 -6.53
N ARG A 30 -5.56 -19.30 -7.80
CA ARG A 30 -6.52 -18.59 -8.69
C ARG A 30 -7.38 -19.49 -9.56
N ASP A 31 -7.07 -20.79 -9.64
CA ASP A 31 -7.72 -21.74 -10.55
C ASP A 31 -7.86 -23.12 -9.89
N TYR A 32 -9.01 -23.75 -10.08
CA TYR A 32 -9.30 -25.11 -9.62
C TYR A 32 -8.37 -26.16 -10.24
N THR A 33 -7.94 -25.95 -11.49
CA THR A 33 -6.98 -26.84 -12.17
C THR A 33 -5.64 -26.87 -11.45
N ARG A 34 -5.24 -25.77 -10.81
CA ARG A 34 -3.98 -25.65 -10.06
C ARG A 34 -4.11 -26.03 -8.59
N LYS A 35 -5.33 -26.37 -8.12
CA LYS A 35 -5.55 -26.79 -6.74
C LYS A 35 -4.76 -28.06 -6.42
N GLY A 36 -4.56 -28.95 -7.40
CA GLY A 36 -3.75 -30.16 -7.23
C GLY A 36 -2.29 -29.89 -6.86
N ILE A 37 -1.74 -28.70 -7.16
CA ILE A 37 -0.35 -28.34 -6.84
C ILE A 37 -0.14 -28.26 -5.32
N ILE A 38 -1.17 -27.90 -4.54
CA ILE A 38 -1.01 -27.83 -3.08
C ILE A 38 -0.79 -29.19 -2.44
N ASN A 39 -1.21 -30.27 -3.10
CA ASN A 39 -1.01 -31.64 -2.63
C ASN A 39 0.45 -32.13 -2.79
N TRP A 40 1.29 -31.35 -3.49
CA TRP A 40 2.74 -31.63 -3.63
C TRP A 40 3.58 -30.89 -2.59
N VAL A 41 2.94 -30.07 -1.76
CA VAL A 41 3.60 -29.38 -0.65
C VAL A 41 3.96 -30.45 0.40
N PRO A 42 5.22 -30.51 0.86
CA PRO A 42 5.64 -31.55 1.79
C PRO A 42 4.96 -31.38 3.16
N ASP A 43 4.75 -32.49 3.86
CA ASP A 43 3.97 -32.56 5.11
C ASP A 43 4.56 -31.72 6.26
N ASN A 44 5.82 -31.32 6.17
CA ASN A 44 6.47 -30.41 7.12
C ASN A 44 6.08 -28.94 6.92
N VAL A 45 5.21 -28.64 5.96
CA VAL A 45 4.65 -27.32 5.73
C VAL A 45 3.21 -27.30 6.21
N VAL A 46 2.97 -26.59 7.31
CA VAL A 46 1.60 -26.36 7.79
C VAL A 46 0.92 -25.40 6.82
N ILE A 47 -0.25 -25.79 6.32
CA ILE A 47 -1.07 -24.98 5.43
C ILE A 47 -2.30 -24.47 6.17
N ASP A 48 -2.31 -23.19 6.55
CA ASP A 48 -3.42 -22.59 7.29
C ASP A 48 -4.33 -21.73 6.39
N THR A 49 -5.65 -21.84 6.54
CA THR A 49 -6.64 -21.04 5.79
C THR A 49 -7.04 -19.73 6.51
N ILE A 50 -6.46 -19.46 7.68
CA ILE A 50 -6.81 -18.28 8.48
C ILE A 50 -6.31 -17.00 7.81
N CYS A 51 -7.20 -16.37 7.04
CA CYS A 51 -7.06 -15.00 6.57
C CYS A 51 -7.42 -14.00 7.68
N ASN A 52 -6.51 -13.78 8.62
CA ASN A 52 -6.71 -12.67 9.56
C ASN A 52 -6.86 -11.36 8.78
N SER A 53 -7.97 -10.65 8.97
CA SER A 53 -8.30 -9.40 8.29
C SER A 53 -8.84 -8.44 9.34
N GLN A 54 -8.02 -7.47 9.76
CA GLN A 54 -8.36 -6.55 10.85
C GLN A 54 -7.91 -5.12 10.54
N GLY A 55 -8.63 -4.15 11.10
CA GLY A 55 -8.35 -2.72 10.96
C GLY A 55 -9.05 -2.08 9.76
N ASN A 56 -8.80 -0.78 9.59
CA ASN A 56 -9.31 0.01 8.46
C ASN A 56 -8.13 0.59 7.68
N ARG A 57 -7.90 0.10 6.47
CA ARG A 57 -6.79 0.57 5.61
C ARG A 57 -6.97 1.97 5.02
N GLN A 58 -8.21 2.42 4.81
CA GLN A 58 -8.53 3.61 4.00
C GLN A 58 -7.74 4.87 4.41
N PRO A 59 -7.66 5.26 5.71
CA PRO A 59 -6.88 6.43 6.11
C PRO A 59 -5.38 6.24 5.88
N PHE A 60 -4.85 5.04 6.12
CA PHE A 60 -3.43 4.75 5.91
C PHE A 60 -3.06 4.84 4.43
N VAL A 61 -3.92 4.35 3.54
CA VAL A 61 -3.71 4.44 2.08
C VAL A 61 -3.57 5.89 1.67
N MET A 62 -4.54 6.75 2.04
CA MET A 62 -4.53 8.14 1.59
C MET A 62 -3.39 8.96 2.19
N GLU A 63 -3.04 8.74 3.46
CA GLU A 63 -1.87 9.42 4.06
C GLU A 63 -0.57 8.99 3.39
N THR A 64 -0.42 7.71 3.03
CA THR A 64 0.76 7.22 2.31
C THR A 64 0.82 7.75 0.88
N VAL A 65 -0.32 7.81 0.17
CA VAL A 65 -0.40 8.41 -1.18
C VAL A 65 0.02 9.88 -1.14
N LYS A 66 -0.49 10.67 -0.18
CA LYS A 66 -0.12 12.08 -0.01
C LYS A 66 1.36 12.24 0.33
N ALA A 67 1.87 11.44 1.26
CA ALA A 67 3.28 11.49 1.66
C ALA A 67 4.22 11.17 0.49
N ASP A 68 3.93 10.11 -0.27
CA ASP A 68 4.71 9.69 -1.45
C ASP A 68 4.63 10.73 -2.57
N ASP A 69 3.44 11.28 -2.83
CA ASP A 69 3.25 12.32 -3.83
C ASP A 69 4.03 13.58 -3.46
N ASN A 70 3.87 14.07 -2.23
CA ASN A 70 4.59 15.24 -1.75
C ASN A 70 6.11 15.03 -1.83
N ALA A 71 6.62 13.83 -1.47
CA ALA A 71 8.03 13.49 -1.60
C ALA A 71 8.55 13.59 -3.05
N LYS A 72 7.74 13.19 -4.05
CA LYS A 72 8.08 13.35 -5.48
C LYS A 72 8.16 14.80 -5.93
N PHE A 73 7.51 15.72 -5.22
CA PHE A 73 7.56 17.16 -5.46
C PHE A 73 8.51 17.90 -4.48
N GLY A 74 9.20 17.18 -3.59
CA GLY A 74 10.11 17.77 -2.61
C GLY A 74 9.42 18.48 -1.44
N PHE A 75 8.13 18.26 -1.23
CA PHE A 75 7.37 18.76 -0.08
C PHE A 75 7.25 17.66 0.99
N PHE A 76 7.58 17.94 2.24
CA PHE A 76 7.23 17.03 3.33
C PHE A 76 7.08 17.81 4.63
N SER A 77 5.96 17.59 5.34
CA SER A 77 5.71 18.15 6.67
C SER A 77 5.33 16.98 7.56
N LEU A 78 6.24 16.57 8.45
CA LEU A 78 6.02 15.42 9.35
C LEU A 78 5.21 15.78 10.60
N LEU A 79 4.83 17.05 10.77
CA LEU A 79 4.11 17.50 11.95
C LEU A 79 3.36 18.78 11.58
N LYS A 80 2.02 18.76 11.63
CA LYS A 80 1.23 20.00 11.74
C LYS A 80 1.31 20.58 13.16
N VAL A 81 2.48 20.58 13.78
CA VAL A 81 2.70 21.49 14.91
C VAL A 81 2.97 22.85 14.27
N LYS A 82 1.97 23.72 14.34
CA LYS A 82 2.15 25.15 14.12
C LYS A 82 3.10 25.68 15.21
N VAL A 83 4.39 25.52 15.00
CA VAL A 83 5.34 26.53 15.44
C VAL A 83 5.35 27.53 14.30
N ASP A 84 4.93 28.77 14.56
CA ASP A 84 4.98 29.86 13.60
C ASP A 84 6.45 30.13 13.22
N ILE A 85 6.92 29.40 12.21
CA ILE A 85 8.05 29.81 11.38
C ILE A 85 7.44 30.26 10.06
N SER A 86 6.70 31.36 10.14
CA SER A 86 6.23 32.14 9.00
C SER A 86 7.43 32.75 8.31
N LEU A 87 8.20 31.99 7.51
CA LEU A 87 9.16 32.49 6.50
C LEU A 87 9.95 31.44 5.69
N LEU A 88 9.59 30.15 5.66
CA LEU A 88 10.37 29.16 4.88
C LEU A 88 9.50 28.29 3.96
N HIS A 89 9.35 28.77 2.72
CA HIS A 89 9.06 27.95 1.53
C HIS A 89 10.25 27.02 1.20
N THR A 90 10.69 26.19 2.14
CA THR A 90 11.74 25.20 1.87
C THR A 90 11.15 23.96 1.22
N ARG A 91 11.27 23.93 -0.11
CA ARG A 91 11.21 22.76 -1.00
C ARG A 91 12.35 21.78 -0.69
N LYS A 92 12.35 21.16 0.48
CA LYS A 92 13.20 20.01 0.79
C LYS A 92 12.41 19.07 1.68
N GLY A 93 12.35 17.80 1.29
CA GLY A 93 12.00 16.71 2.20
C GLY A 93 12.95 16.71 3.42
N PRO A 94 12.71 15.88 4.43
CA PRO A 94 13.52 15.88 5.64
C PRO A 94 14.98 15.65 5.25
N SER A 95 15.84 16.63 5.55
CA SER A 95 17.26 16.61 5.19
C SER A 95 18.02 15.44 5.84
N GLN A 96 17.43 14.86 6.88
CA GLN A 96 17.93 13.68 7.59
C GLN A 96 16.77 12.74 7.94
N PRO A 97 16.99 11.41 7.83
CA PRO A 97 16.01 10.42 8.25
C PRO A 97 15.70 10.58 9.74
N VAL A 98 14.48 10.18 10.13
CA VAL A 98 14.04 10.21 11.52
C VAL A 98 15.01 9.40 12.40
N PRO A 99 15.43 9.91 13.58
CA PRO A 99 16.27 9.15 14.51
C PRO A 99 15.68 7.78 14.85
N ARG A 100 16.55 6.76 14.98
CA ARG A 100 16.13 5.36 15.14
C ARG A 100 15.11 5.16 16.27
N PHE A 101 15.26 5.84 17.40
CA PHE A 101 14.34 5.69 18.53
C PHE A 101 12.91 6.18 18.21
N ILE A 102 12.78 7.30 17.50
CA ILE A 102 11.47 7.84 17.06
C ILE A 102 10.89 6.93 15.98
N GLY A 103 11.72 6.47 15.04
CA GLY A 103 11.31 5.50 14.01
C GLY A 103 10.72 4.24 14.64
N ASN A 104 11.40 3.67 15.64
CA ASN A 104 10.93 2.48 16.35
C ASN A 104 9.60 2.72 17.09
N LEU A 105 9.42 3.89 17.70
CA LEU A 105 8.15 4.25 18.36
C LEU A 105 7.00 4.37 17.37
N ILE A 106 7.22 5.02 16.21
CA ILE A 106 6.22 5.13 15.15
C ILE A 106 5.84 3.74 14.64
N VAL A 107 6.84 2.89 14.38
CA VAL A 107 6.61 1.51 13.94
C VAL A 107 5.82 0.72 14.98
N PHE A 108 6.13 0.88 16.27
CA PHE A 108 5.38 0.23 17.35
C PHE A 108 3.90 0.64 17.36
N VAL A 109 3.62 1.93 17.28
CA VAL A 109 2.24 2.45 17.26
C VAL A 109 1.50 1.98 16.00
N LEU A 110 2.12 2.08 14.82
CA LEU A 110 1.53 1.64 13.56
C LEU A 110 1.25 0.13 13.54
N ASN A 111 2.12 -0.69 14.12
CA ASN A 111 1.89 -2.13 14.24
C ASN A 111 0.74 -2.47 15.21
N LEU A 112 0.47 -1.59 16.18
CA LEU A 112 -0.63 -1.78 17.12
C LEU A 112 -1.98 -1.43 16.47
N ILE A 113 -2.08 -0.30 15.76
CA ILE A 113 -3.35 0.26 15.25
C ILE A 113 -3.58 0.06 13.75
N GLY A 114 -2.55 -0.33 13.01
CA GLY A 114 -2.58 -0.46 11.56
C GLY A 114 -3.34 -1.70 11.05
N PRO A 115 -3.65 -1.74 9.75
CA PRO A 115 -4.29 -2.90 9.14
C PRO A 115 -3.40 -4.14 9.26
N LYS A 116 -4.01 -5.31 9.48
CA LYS A 116 -3.31 -6.59 9.67
C LYS A 116 -3.80 -7.66 8.69
N GLY A 117 -2.88 -8.54 8.31
CA GLY A 117 -3.11 -9.64 7.39
C GLY A 117 -3.69 -9.20 6.05
N LEU A 118 -4.87 -9.69 5.67
CA LEU A 118 -5.46 -9.39 4.37
C LEU A 118 -5.82 -7.90 4.19
N GLU A 119 -6.15 -7.18 5.27
CA GLU A 119 -6.33 -5.73 5.21
C GLU A 119 -5.03 -4.99 4.91
N PHE A 120 -3.89 -5.49 5.42
CA PHE A 120 -2.57 -4.92 5.09
C PHE A 120 -2.20 -5.19 3.63
N ALA A 121 -2.53 -6.38 3.12
CA ALA A 121 -2.36 -6.70 1.70
C ALA A 121 -3.20 -5.77 0.80
N ARG A 122 -4.47 -5.53 1.17
CA ARG A 122 -5.35 -4.56 0.49
C ARG A 122 -4.82 -3.13 0.60
N TYR A 123 -4.29 -2.72 1.76
CA TYR A 123 -3.63 -1.42 1.94
C TYR A 123 -2.51 -1.22 0.91
N SER A 124 -1.61 -2.20 0.81
CA SER A 124 -0.48 -2.15 -0.13
C SER A 124 -0.96 -2.12 -1.59
N LEU A 125 -1.97 -2.94 -1.93
CA LEU A 125 -2.58 -2.97 -3.26
C LEU A 125 -3.21 -1.62 -3.62
N ASP A 126 -3.99 -1.03 -2.71
CA ASP A 126 -4.72 0.20 -2.94
C ASP A 126 -3.73 1.38 -3.12
N TYR A 127 -2.76 1.52 -2.22
CA TYR A 127 -1.71 2.55 -2.32
C TYR A 127 -0.94 2.45 -3.64
N HIS A 128 -0.44 1.25 -3.99
CA HIS A 128 0.33 1.08 -5.22
C HIS A 128 -0.52 1.33 -6.48
N THR A 129 -1.79 0.94 -6.46
CA THR A 129 -2.71 1.19 -7.58
C THR A 129 -2.92 2.69 -7.78
N ILE A 130 -3.22 3.45 -6.72
CA ILE A 130 -3.42 4.90 -6.79
C ILE A 130 -2.14 5.61 -7.22
N ARG A 131 -0.99 5.24 -6.62
CA ARG A 131 0.32 5.82 -6.98
C ARG A 131 0.64 5.63 -8.46
N ASN A 132 0.40 4.42 -8.97
CA ASN A 132 0.67 4.10 -10.37
C ASN A 132 -0.35 4.75 -11.31
N TYR A 133 -1.63 4.81 -10.91
CA TYR A 133 -2.66 5.56 -11.62
C TYR A 133 -2.23 7.01 -11.81
N MET A 134 -1.75 7.66 -10.74
CA MET A 134 -1.27 9.04 -10.81
C MET A 134 -0.04 9.19 -11.72
N TYR A 135 0.92 8.28 -11.61
CA TYR A 135 2.12 8.30 -12.45
C TYR A 135 1.80 8.17 -13.94
N VAL A 136 0.94 7.21 -14.30
CA VAL A 136 0.55 6.97 -15.70
C VAL A 136 -0.23 8.17 -16.26
N ASN A 137 -1.16 8.75 -15.50
CA ASN A 137 -1.90 9.94 -15.94
C ASN A 137 -0.98 11.13 -16.18
N ARG A 138 -0.03 11.39 -15.29
CA ARG A 138 0.93 12.50 -15.44
C ARG A 138 1.93 12.28 -16.59
N THR A 139 2.33 11.03 -16.83
CA THR A 139 3.40 10.73 -17.81
C THR A 139 2.86 10.50 -19.21
N TRP A 140 1.70 9.84 -19.33
CA TRP A 140 1.15 9.43 -20.63
C TRP A 140 -0.04 10.28 -21.08
N GLY A 141 -0.56 11.14 -20.20
CA GLY A 141 -1.78 11.90 -20.43
C GLY A 141 -3.04 11.06 -20.29
N LYS A 142 -4.16 11.73 -19.97
CA LYS A 142 -5.45 11.11 -19.63
C LYS A 142 -5.94 10.11 -20.69
N GLN A 143 -5.90 10.49 -21.97
CA GLN A 143 -6.45 9.66 -23.05
C GLN A 143 -5.73 8.30 -23.22
N ARG A 144 -4.40 8.26 -23.07
CA ARG A 144 -3.62 7.02 -23.16
C ARG A 144 -3.71 6.24 -21.86
N ALA A 145 -3.66 6.93 -20.72
CA ALA A 145 -3.86 6.34 -19.40
C ALA A 145 -5.22 5.60 -19.33
N ASP A 146 -6.29 6.21 -19.83
CA ASP A 146 -7.62 5.63 -19.78
C ASP A 146 -7.77 4.34 -20.58
N ARG A 147 -7.02 4.16 -21.66
CA ARG A 147 -7.01 2.91 -22.44
C ARG A 147 -6.13 1.84 -21.80
N HIS A 148 -5.09 2.24 -21.08
CA HIS A 148 -4.13 1.32 -20.46
C HIS A 148 -4.60 0.77 -19.11
N ILE A 149 -5.24 1.62 -18.29
CA ILE A 149 -5.58 1.27 -16.92
C ILE A 149 -6.80 0.34 -16.93
N PRO A 150 -6.69 -0.87 -16.34
CA PRO A 150 -7.79 -1.83 -16.32
C PRO A 150 -8.96 -1.35 -15.46
N SER A 151 -10.17 -1.82 -15.78
CA SER A 151 -11.41 -1.35 -15.15
C SER A 151 -11.46 -1.53 -13.63
N TYR A 152 -10.87 -2.60 -13.09
CA TYR A 152 -10.81 -2.82 -11.63
C TYR A 152 -9.95 -1.76 -10.93
N ALA A 153 -8.85 -1.32 -11.56
CA ALA A 153 -7.96 -0.33 -10.99
C ALA A 153 -8.62 1.05 -11.00
N LYS A 154 -9.37 1.39 -12.05
CA LYS A 154 -10.16 2.63 -12.10
C LYS A 154 -11.22 2.67 -10.99
N LYS A 155 -12.01 1.59 -10.86
CA LYS A 155 -13.01 1.47 -9.78
C LYS A 155 -12.42 1.61 -8.39
N LEU A 156 -11.22 1.05 -8.19
CA LEU A 156 -10.48 1.21 -6.93
C LEU A 156 -10.14 2.68 -6.71
N VAL A 157 -9.56 3.37 -7.69
CA VAL A 157 -9.23 4.79 -7.57
C VAL A 157 -10.49 5.63 -7.32
N ASP A 158 -11.60 5.35 -8.00
CA ASP A 158 -12.87 6.05 -7.83
C ASP A 158 -13.39 5.96 -6.38
N ALA A 159 -13.19 4.83 -5.72
CA ALA A 159 -13.58 4.65 -4.31
C ALA A 159 -12.82 5.59 -3.36
N TYR A 160 -11.58 5.96 -3.70
CA TYR A 160 -10.75 6.92 -2.94
C TYR A 160 -10.87 8.37 -3.44
N ASN A 161 -11.47 8.56 -4.61
CA ASN A 161 -11.58 9.86 -5.28
C ASN A 161 -13.00 10.47 -5.20
N GLN A 162 -13.86 10.01 -4.28
CA GLN A 162 -15.23 10.51 -4.15
C GLN A 162 -15.31 12.04 -3.98
N ASN A 163 -14.31 12.64 -3.35
CA ASN A 163 -14.24 14.08 -3.11
C ASN A 163 -13.32 14.81 -4.11
N GLY A 164 -12.90 14.15 -5.19
CA GLY A 164 -11.98 14.70 -6.19
C GLY A 164 -10.54 14.90 -5.70
N VAL A 165 -10.15 14.32 -4.57
CA VAL A 165 -8.82 14.53 -3.96
C VAL A 165 -7.68 14.03 -4.86
N ILE A 166 -7.87 12.91 -5.56
CA ILE A 166 -6.86 12.35 -6.46
C ILE A 166 -6.78 13.20 -7.74
N ASP A 167 -7.92 13.67 -8.25
CA ASP A 167 -7.95 14.58 -9.41
C ASP A 167 -7.25 15.90 -9.10
N GLN A 168 -7.46 16.46 -7.91
CA GLN A 168 -6.73 17.65 -7.44
C GLN A 168 -5.23 17.38 -7.30
N MET A 169 -4.83 16.17 -6.93
CA MET A 169 -3.40 15.83 -6.89
C MET A 169 -2.82 15.69 -8.30
N LEU A 170 -3.60 15.24 -9.29
CA LEU A 170 -3.15 15.14 -10.68
C LEU A 170 -2.84 16.49 -11.33
N THR A 171 -3.57 17.55 -10.97
CA THR A 171 -3.35 18.91 -11.50
C THR A 171 -2.11 19.59 -10.93
N ARG A 172 -1.47 19.00 -9.91
CA ARG A 172 -0.21 19.53 -9.36
C ARG A 172 0.90 19.41 -10.39
N GLU A 173 1.42 20.56 -10.80
CA GLU A 173 2.60 20.64 -11.64
C GLU A 173 3.87 20.49 -10.81
N LYS A 174 4.89 19.83 -11.38
CA LYS A 174 6.23 19.95 -10.81
C LYS A 174 6.63 21.41 -10.98
N PRO A 175 7.08 22.10 -9.93
CA PRO A 175 7.54 23.47 -10.11
C PRO A 175 8.64 23.46 -11.17
N SER A 176 8.52 24.32 -12.18
CA SER A 176 9.52 24.48 -13.23
C SER A 176 10.85 24.83 -12.58
N THR A 177 11.77 23.87 -12.57
CA THR A 177 13.16 24.10 -12.20
C THR A 177 13.86 24.64 -13.44
N TRP A 178 14.15 25.94 -13.44
CA TRP A 178 15.31 26.48 -14.14
C TRP A 178 16.57 26.01 -13.43
#